data_AF-A0A529MEI7-F1
#
_entry.id   AF-A0A529MEI7-F1
#
_cell.length_a   1.000
_cell.length_b   1.000
_cell.length_c   1.000
_cell.angle_alpha   90.00
_cell.angle_beta   90.00
_cell.angle_gamma   90.00
#
_symmetry.space_group_name_H-M   'P 1'
#
loop_
_entity.id
_entity.type
_entity.pdbx_description
1 polymer ?
#
loop_
_entity_poly.entity_id
_entity_poly.type
_entity_poly.pdbx_seq_one_letter_code
_entity_poly.pdbx_strand_id
1 'polypeptide(L)'
;MKRSMEATIHHFKLYTEGHRVPRGEVYAAVEAPKGEFGVYLVSDGGNIPYRCKIRAPSFAHLQAMDFLSRGHMVADVAAIIGSLDIVFGEIDR
;
A
#
# COMPACT_ATOMS: atom_id res chain seq x y z
N MET A 1 6.47 -28.30 -12.66
CA MET A 1 5.38 -29.09 -12.04
C MET A 1 5.31 -30.49 -12.66
N LYS A 2 4.66 -30.72 -13.80
CA LYS A 2 4.37 -32.09 -14.30
C LYS A 2 5.55 -32.95 -14.81
N ARG A 3 6.79 -32.45 -14.78
CA ARG A 3 7.97 -33.13 -15.35
C ARG A 3 9.18 -33.21 -14.40
N SER A 4 9.07 -32.66 -13.19
CA SER A 4 10.11 -32.72 -12.15
C SER A 4 9.45 -32.86 -10.79
N MET A 5 9.98 -33.76 -9.98
CA MET A 5 9.48 -34.02 -8.63
C MET A 5 9.72 -32.79 -7.73
N GLU A 6 10.91 -32.20 -7.81
CA GLU A 6 11.31 -31.00 -7.07
C GLU A 6 10.36 -29.85 -7.37
N ALA A 7 10.04 -29.63 -8.65
CA ALA A 7 9.11 -28.59 -9.07
C ALA A 7 7.68 -28.83 -8.56
N THR A 8 7.29 -30.08 -8.28
CA THR A 8 5.99 -30.41 -7.69
C THR A 8 5.98 -30.18 -6.19
N ILE A 9 7.05 -30.55 -5.49
CA ILE A 9 7.22 -30.30 -4.06
C ILE A 9 7.22 -28.80 -3.76
N HIS A 10 7.99 -28.02 -4.52
CA HIS A 10 8.01 -26.55 -4.37
C HIS A 10 6.63 -25.95 -4.63
N HIS A 11 5.92 -26.42 -5.65
CA HIS A 11 4.56 -25.96 -5.93
C HIS A 11 3.63 -26.24 -4.75
N PHE A 12 3.62 -27.47 -4.23
CA PHE A 12 2.76 -27.82 -3.09
C PHE A 12 3.09 -26.97 -1.85
N LYS A 13 4.38 -26.83 -1.51
CA LYS A 13 4.84 -26.03 -0.35
C LYS A 13 4.48 -24.55 -0.49
N LEU A 14 4.68 -23.94 -1.66
CA LEU A 14 4.38 -22.53 -1.88
C LEU A 14 2.88 -22.19 -1.80
N TYR A 15 2.00 -23.10 -2.20
CA TYR A 15 0.55 -22.85 -2.19
C TYR A 15 -0.14 -23.25 -0.88
N THR A 16 0.47 -24.14 -0.08
CA THR A 16 -0.09 -24.57 1.21
C THR A 16 0.54 -23.84 2.40
N GLU A 17 1.87 -23.76 2.45
CA GLU A 17 2.60 -23.09 3.52
C GLU A 17 2.99 -21.65 3.14
N GLY A 18 3.28 -21.38 1.86
CA GLY A 18 3.85 -20.08 1.45
C GLY A 18 5.37 -20.01 1.62
N HIS A 19 5.96 -18.91 1.16
CA HIS A 19 7.39 -18.65 1.33
C HIS A 19 7.67 -17.97 2.66
N ARG A 20 8.76 -18.36 3.34
CA ARG A 20 9.19 -17.72 4.59
C ARG A 20 10.06 -16.52 4.29
N VAL A 21 9.72 -15.39 4.89
CA VAL A 21 10.49 -14.14 4.73
C VAL A 21 11.44 -14.00 5.91
N PRO A 22 12.72 -13.63 5.70
CA PRO A 22 13.64 -13.37 6.81
C PRO A 22 13.10 -12.34 7.81
N ARG A 23 13.54 -12.43 9.06
CA ARG A 23 13.21 -11.43 10.09
C ARG A 23 13.75 -10.06 9.69
N GLY A 24 12.92 -9.04 9.82
CA GLY A 24 13.32 -7.67 9.55
C GLY A 24 12.14 -6.76 9.25
N GLU A 25 12.48 -5.52 8.94
CA GLU A 25 11.54 -4.48 8.55
C GLU A 25 12.03 -3.77 7.29
N VAL A 26 11.09 -3.29 6.48
CA VAL A 26 11.41 -2.53 5.28
C VAL A 26 10.31 -1.51 4.99
N TYR A 27 10.72 -0.32 4.58
CA TYR A 27 9.85 0.63 3.90
C TYR A 27 10.25 0.66 2.43
N ALA A 28 9.31 0.35 1.54
CA ALA A 28 9.50 0.48 0.11
C ALA A 28 8.42 1.39 -0.45
N ALA A 29 8.82 2.31 -1.33
CA ALA A 29 7.92 3.25 -1.98
C ALA A 29 8.07 3.18 -3.50
N VAL A 30 6.97 3.45 -4.19
CA VAL A 30 6.91 3.60 -5.65
C VAL A 30 6.12 4.87 -5.98
N GLU A 31 6.40 5.43 -7.15
CA GLU A 31 5.59 6.54 -7.67
C GLU A 31 4.31 5.98 -8.28
N ALA A 32 3.20 6.11 -7.55
CA ALA A 32 1.87 5.84 -8.08
C ALA A 32 1.35 7.09 -8.82
N PRO A 33 0.28 6.98 -9.64
CA PRO A 33 -0.28 8.14 -10.35
C PRO A 33 -0.72 9.29 -9.42
N LYS A 34 -0.97 8.98 -8.14
CA LYS A 34 -1.38 9.92 -7.10
C LYS A 34 -0.20 10.45 -6.26
N GLY A 35 1.03 10.03 -6.54
CA GLY A 35 2.22 10.37 -5.76
C GLY A 35 2.85 9.16 -5.07
N GLU A 36 3.65 9.42 -4.03
CA GLU A 36 4.43 8.38 -3.34
C GLU A 36 3.53 7.38 -2.60
N PHE A 37 3.48 6.15 -3.11
CA PHE A 37 2.79 5.03 -2.47
C PHE A 37 3.80 4.14 -1.76
N GLY A 38 3.71 4.09 -0.44
CA GLY A 38 4.64 3.35 0.41
C GLY A 38 4.00 2.16 1.11
N VAL A 39 4.77 1.10 1.30
CA VAL A 39 4.40 -0.04 2.15
C VAL A 39 5.53 -0.29 3.15
N TYR A 40 5.18 -0.21 4.43
CA TYR A 40 6.03 -0.61 5.55
C TYR A 40 5.65 -2.01 6.00
N LEU A 41 6.58 -2.96 5.86
CA LEU A 41 6.39 -4.36 6.20
C LEU A 41 7.33 -4.76 7.34
N VAL A 42 6.80 -5.54 8.28
CA VAL A 42 7.57 -6.18 9.36
C VAL A 42 7.37 -7.69 9.26
N SER A 43 8.46 -8.44 9.30
CA SER A 43 8.49 -9.91 9.30
C SER A 43 9.14 -10.43 10.58
N ASP A 44 8.49 -11.40 11.21
CA ASP A 44 8.97 -12.15 12.36
C ASP A 44 9.66 -13.48 11.97
N GLY A 45 9.96 -13.67 10.69
CA GLY A 45 10.55 -14.90 10.16
C GLY A 45 9.53 -15.94 9.68
N GLY A 46 8.24 -15.63 9.81
CA GLY A 46 7.13 -16.46 9.36
C GLY A 46 6.86 -16.39 7.85
N ASN A 47 5.75 -16.99 7.46
CA ASN A 47 5.15 -16.97 6.13
C ASN A 47 4.04 -15.91 5.99
N ILE A 48 3.65 -15.28 7.10
CA ILE A 48 2.61 -14.24 7.18
C ILE A 48 3.29 -12.96 7.66
N PRO A 49 3.02 -11.79 7.04
CA PRO A 49 3.59 -10.53 7.51
C PRO A 49 3.11 -10.23 8.95
N TYR A 50 4.05 -9.94 9.84
CA TYR A 50 3.74 -9.56 11.22
C TYR A 50 2.99 -8.22 11.26
N ARG A 51 3.42 -7.26 10.44
CA ARG A 51 2.74 -5.98 10.25
C ARG A 51 2.86 -5.53 8.80
N CYS A 52 1.77 -4.98 8.28
CA CYS A 52 1.75 -4.27 7.00
C CYS A 52 1.06 -2.93 7.21
N LYS A 53 1.79 -1.82 7.02
CA LYS A 53 1.21 -0.48 7.00
C LYS A 53 1.39 0.13 5.62
N ILE A 54 0.29 0.62 5.08
CA ILE A 54 0.27 1.33 3.80
C ILE A 54 0.32 2.82 4.08
N ARG A 55 1.19 3.54 3.35
CA ARG A 55 1.17 4.99 3.24
C ARG A 55 0.51 5.33 1.91
N ALA A 56 -0.77 5.68 1.99
CA ALA A 56 -1.51 6.20 0.85
C ALA A 56 -1.10 7.66 0.59
N PRO A 57 -0.82 8.05 -0.67
CA PRO A 57 -0.51 9.43 -1.00
C PRO A 57 -1.70 10.37 -0.71
N SER A 58 -2.92 9.93 -1.05
CA SER A 58 -4.13 10.75 -0.87
C SER A 58 -4.47 11.06 0.59
N PHE A 59 -3.98 10.27 1.56
CA PHE A 59 -4.19 10.57 2.97
C PHE A 59 -3.52 11.90 3.35
N ALA A 60 -2.28 12.11 2.90
CA ALA A 60 -1.56 13.36 3.10
C ALA A 60 -2.18 14.52 2.30
N HIS A 61 -2.67 14.25 1.08
CA HIS A 61 -3.37 15.24 0.27
C HIS A 61 -4.65 15.74 0.95
N LEU A 62 -5.46 14.83 1.49
CA LEU A 62 -6.67 15.16 2.21
C LEU A 62 -6.37 15.96 3.49
N GLN A 63 -5.27 15.65 4.19
CA GLN A 63 -4.84 16.43 5.35
C GLN A 63 -4.48 17.89 4.97
N ALA A 64 -3.95 18.12 3.77
CA ALA A 64 -3.63 19.46 3.27
C ALA A 64 -4.87 20.28 2.84
N MET A 65 -6.06 19.66 2.77
CA MET A 65 -7.27 20.28 2.25
C MET A 65 -7.71 21.52 3.05
N ASP A 66 -7.57 21.52 4.38
CA ASP A 66 -7.89 22.70 5.20
C ASP A 66 -7.03 23.91 4.81
N PHE A 67 -5.74 23.70 4.55
CA PHE A 67 -4.86 24.75 4.10
C PHE A 67 -5.23 25.23 2.69
N LEU A 68 -5.49 24.30 1.76
CA LEU A 68 -5.80 24.60 0.36
C LEU A 68 -7.16 25.26 0.16
N SER A 69 -8.12 25.06 1.06
CA SER A 69 -9.49 25.60 0.94
C SER A 69 -9.70 26.95 1.64
N ARG A 70 -8.75 27.43 2.44
CA ARG A 70 -8.86 28.72 3.13
C ARG A 70 -8.94 29.88 2.13
N GLY A 71 -9.94 30.73 2.30
CA GLY A 71 -10.18 31.91 1.44
C GLY A 71 -10.95 31.59 0.15
N HIS A 72 -11.33 30.34 -0.07
CA HIS A 72 -12.16 29.91 -1.20
C HIS A 72 -13.64 29.79 -0.82
N MET A 73 -14.50 29.70 -1.84
CA MET A 73 -15.93 29.45 -1.65
C MET A 73 -16.20 27.94 -1.53
N VAL A 74 -17.34 27.58 -0.92
CA VAL A 74 -17.77 26.17 -0.84
C VAL A 74 -17.89 25.52 -2.22
N ALA A 75 -18.23 26.31 -3.26
CA ALA A 75 -18.28 25.83 -4.64
C ALA A 75 -16.91 25.38 -5.18
N ASP A 76 -15.82 25.96 -4.70
CA ASP A 76 -14.46 25.64 -5.15
C ASP A 76 -13.93 24.33 -4.54
N VAL A 77 -14.55 23.86 -3.45
CA VAL A 77 -14.16 22.64 -2.73
C VAL A 77 -14.20 21.41 -3.64
N ALA A 78 -15.20 21.30 -4.51
CA ALA A 78 -15.32 20.19 -5.44
C ALA A 78 -14.15 20.16 -6.45
N ALA A 79 -13.71 21.33 -6.93
CA ALA A 79 -12.58 21.44 -7.84
C ALA A 79 -11.26 21.11 -7.13
N ILE A 80 -11.09 21.56 -5.87
CA ILE A 80 -9.92 21.24 -5.05
C ILE A 80 -9.81 19.73 -4.83
N ILE A 81 -10.89 19.07 -4.39
CA ILE A 81 -10.93 17.60 -4.20
C ILE A 81 -10.63 16.86 -5.51
N GLY A 82 -11.22 17.30 -6.62
CA GLY A 82 -11.00 16.71 -7.93
C GLY A 82 -9.55 16.82 -8.39
N SER A 83 -8.89 17.95 -8.13
CA SER A 83 -7.49 18.17 -8.50
C SER A 83 -6.49 17.31 -7.71
N LEU A 84 -6.83 16.94 -6.49
CA LEU A 84 -6.03 16.06 -5.62
C LEU A 84 -6.22 14.57 -5.94
N ASP A 85 -7.19 14.23 -6.80
CA ASP A 85 -7.51 12.88 -7.24
C ASP A 85 -7.70 11.88 -6.07
N ILE A 86 -8.64 12.20 -5.19
CA ILE A 86 -8.88 11.48 -3.94
C ILE A 86 -9.71 10.20 -4.17
N VAL A 87 -9.20 9.06 -3.70
CA VAL A 87 -9.95 7.79 -3.63
C VAL A 87 -9.96 7.28 -2.20
N PHE A 88 -11.13 7.23 -1.57
CA PHE A 88 -11.25 6.89 -0.15
C PHE A 88 -10.82 5.47 0.21
N GLY A 89 -10.86 4.53 -0.76
CA GLY A 89 -10.44 3.15 -0.53
C GLY A 89 -8.96 2.95 -0.15
N GLU A 90 -8.09 3.94 -0.38
CA GLU A 90 -6.71 3.94 0.14
C GLU A 90 -6.53 4.77 1.41
N ILE A 91 -7.39 5.75 1.66
CA ILE A 91 -7.30 6.69 2.79
C ILE A 91 -7.72 6.02 4.10
N ASP A 92 -8.71 5.14 4.05
CA ASP A 92 -9.31 4.52 5.24
C ASP A 92 -8.45 3.38 5.85
N ARG A 93 -7.19 3.18 5.42
CA ARG A 93 -6.33 2.03 5.80
C ARG A 93 -5.17 2.36 6.74
#